data_AF-A0Z0W4-F1
#
_entry.id   AF-A0Z0W4-F1
#
_cell.length_a   1.000
_cell.length_b   1.000
_cell.length_c   1.000
_cell.angle_alpha   90.00
_cell.angle_beta   90.00
_cell.angle_gamma   90.00
#
_symmetry.space_group_name_H-M   'P 1'
#
loop_
_entity.id
_entity.type
_entity.pdbx_description
1 polymer ?
#
loop_
_entity_poly.entity_id
_entity_poly.type
_entity_poly.pdbx_seq_one_letter_code
_entity_poly.pdbx_strand_id
1 'polypeptide(L)'
;MKQQLNSEDESMRFSWLLIPILALPLVVAIVASIDPPHRGSNTSCERVRIFLEETDQIRVSKDSSTLVLGGSVFSKWKMRSAKKLAPQQLRVKASPLFTPATIAKCFERAVAHYRPLTTVLFLDDSDGLRNAESTFNALDEIDTLRAYWSVSPSFVVVPPAITPALKSEAQALKDFEGRLATWIANRAGTSLLDINTLLANGQGVVDPLLFWPDGKTLGKEGCKLLQGSLLGYAGVKSPTTEVPVDGLSS
;
A
#
# COMPACT_ATOMS: atom_id res chain seq x y z
N MET A 1 5.02 -5.69 86.59
CA MET A 1 3.89 -5.69 85.63
C MET A 1 4.12 -4.53 84.67
N LYS A 2 4.36 -4.85 83.38
CA LYS A 2 4.21 -4.07 82.13
C LYS A 2 4.76 -2.62 82.10
N GLN A 3 5.93 -2.42 81.50
CA GLN A 3 6.18 -2.18 80.05
C GLN A 3 6.02 -0.70 79.66
N GLN A 4 7.18 -0.04 79.52
CA GLN A 4 7.40 0.99 78.50
C GLN A 4 7.27 0.38 77.08
N LEU A 5 7.22 1.27 76.08
CA LEU A 5 7.00 1.10 74.64
C LEU A 5 5.54 1.21 74.19
N ASN A 6 5.18 2.42 73.74
CA ASN A 6 4.56 2.63 72.42
C ASN A 6 4.34 4.13 72.20
N SER A 7 5.29 4.78 71.52
CA SER A 7 5.19 6.20 71.11
C SER A 7 5.59 6.44 69.66
N GLU A 8 5.75 5.41 68.81
CA GLU A 8 6.32 5.58 67.46
C GLU A 8 5.68 4.68 66.38
N ASP A 9 4.36 4.45 66.40
CA ASP A 9 3.75 3.55 65.39
C ASP A 9 2.40 4.02 64.79
N GLU A 10 2.10 5.33 64.85
CA GLU A 10 0.93 5.90 64.16
C GLU A 10 1.26 6.83 62.98
N SER A 11 2.51 7.28 62.83
CA SER A 11 2.90 8.18 61.73
C SER A 11 3.21 7.46 60.40
N MET A 12 3.40 6.13 60.41
CA MET A 12 3.80 5.38 59.21
C MET A 12 2.65 4.71 58.43
N ARG A 13 1.40 4.83 58.87
CA ARG A 13 0.26 4.23 58.16
C ARG A 13 -0.46 5.17 57.18
N PHE A 14 -0.15 6.47 57.22
CA PHE A 14 -0.81 7.46 56.36
C PHE A 14 -0.09 7.80 55.05
N SER A 15 1.17 7.38 54.87
CA SER A 15 1.94 7.69 53.64
C SER A 15 1.73 6.71 52.48
N TRP A 16 1.12 5.53 52.70
CA TRP A 16 0.96 4.52 51.65
C TRP A 16 -0.31 4.67 50.81
N LEU A 17 -1.23 5.57 51.19
CA LEU A 17 -2.47 5.85 50.46
C LEU A 17 -2.42 7.11 49.59
N LEU A 18 -1.38 7.94 49.71
CA LEU A 18 -1.25 9.20 48.95
C LEU A 18 -0.52 9.02 47.60
N ILE A 19 0.25 7.94 47.42
CA ILE A 19 0.99 7.64 46.19
C ILE A 19 0.07 7.31 45.00
N PRO A 20 -1.00 6.49 45.12
CA PRO A 20 -1.84 6.19 43.97
C PRO A 20 -2.71 7.39 43.54
N ILE A 21 -3.02 8.32 44.45
CA ILE A 21 -3.90 9.48 44.15
C ILE A 21 -3.14 10.56 43.36
N LEU A 22 -1.83 10.72 43.59
CA LEU A 22 -0.99 11.70 42.87
C LEU A 22 -0.47 11.19 41.51
N ALA A 23 -0.44 9.88 41.28
CA ALA A 23 -0.02 9.31 40.00
C ALA A 23 -1.13 9.33 38.93
N LEU A 24 -2.41 9.28 39.34
CA LEU A 24 -3.58 9.34 38.45
C LEU A 24 -3.65 10.60 37.58
N PRO A 25 -3.47 11.84 38.09
CA PRO A 25 -3.49 13.03 37.24
C PRO A 25 -2.28 13.08 36.29
N LEU A 26 -1.13 12.50 36.65
CA LEU A 26 0.03 12.44 35.77
C LEU A 26 -0.18 11.48 34.60
N VAL A 27 -0.78 10.32 34.83
CA VAL A 27 -1.15 9.38 33.75
C VAL A 27 -2.22 9.99 32.84
N VAL A 28 -3.21 10.69 33.40
CA VAL A 28 -4.22 11.42 32.61
C VAL A 28 -3.59 12.55 31.80
N ALA A 29 -2.62 13.28 32.35
CA ALA A 29 -1.89 14.32 31.62
C ALA A 29 -1.00 13.74 30.50
N ILE A 30 -0.34 12.59 30.73
CA ILE A 30 0.45 11.89 29.71
C ILE A 30 -0.47 11.41 28.58
N VAL A 31 -1.61 10.78 28.89
CA VAL A 31 -2.60 10.33 27.89
C VAL A 31 -3.24 11.51 27.16
N ALA A 32 -3.45 12.65 27.82
CA ALA A 32 -3.98 13.86 27.19
C ALA A 32 -2.94 14.63 26.35
N SER A 33 -1.64 14.41 26.59
CA SER A 33 -0.53 14.97 25.80
C SER A 33 -0.13 14.11 24.59
N ILE A 34 -0.72 12.91 24.45
CA ILE A 34 -0.75 12.22 23.16
C ILE A 34 -1.74 13.00 22.31
N ASP A 35 -1.23 13.95 21.53
CA ASP A 35 -2.03 14.66 20.55
C ASP A 35 -2.86 13.64 19.76
N PRO A 36 -4.21 13.70 19.81
CA PRO A 36 -5.00 12.91 18.89
C PRO A 36 -4.57 13.32 17.47
N PRO A 37 -4.34 12.36 16.55
CA PRO A 37 -3.87 12.67 15.22
C PRO A 37 -4.78 13.75 14.63
N HIS A 38 -4.13 14.83 14.19
CA HIS A 38 -4.75 16.03 13.66
C HIS A 38 -6.02 15.71 12.88
N ARG A 39 -7.14 16.27 13.35
CA ARG A 39 -8.47 16.22 12.74
C ARG A 39 -8.51 17.06 11.45
N GLY A 40 -7.54 16.87 10.56
CA GLY A 40 -7.49 17.46 9.22
C GLY A 40 -8.39 16.66 8.29
N SER A 41 -9.59 17.17 8.01
CA SER A 41 -10.58 16.64 7.06
C SER A 41 -10.77 15.10 7.07
N ASN A 42 -11.49 14.60 8.08
CA ASN A 42 -11.91 13.20 8.20
C ASN A 42 -12.68 12.64 6.99
N THR A 43 -13.13 13.47 6.05
CA THR A 43 -13.97 13.04 4.92
C THR A 43 -13.23 12.15 3.92
N SER A 44 -11.90 12.26 3.77
CA SER A 44 -11.15 11.40 2.83
C SER A 44 -11.01 9.98 3.37
N CYS A 45 -10.56 9.82 4.62
CA CYS A 45 -10.41 8.50 5.24
C CYS A 45 -11.76 7.86 5.53
N GLU A 46 -12.79 8.65 5.82
CA GLU A 46 -14.15 8.14 5.97
C GLU A 46 -14.69 7.55 4.66
N ARG A 47 -14.49 8.23 3.52
CA ARG A 47 -14.87 7.67 2.22
C ARG A 47 -14.09 6.40 1.88
N VAL A 48 -12.80 6.36 2.20
CA VAL A 48 -11.98 5.14 2.04
C VAL A 48 -12.53 4.02 2.92
N ARG A 49 -12.83 4.30 4.19
CA ARG A 49 -13.39 3.34 5.14
C ARG A 49 -14.70 2.75 4.62
N ILE A 50 -15.65 3.59 4.22
CA ILE A 50 -16.94 3.18 3.67
C ILE A 50 -16.74 2.28 2.44
N PHE A 51 -15.93 2.71 1.47
CA PHE A 51 -15.63 1.90 0.28
C PHE A 51 -15.04 0.53 0.64
N LEU A 52 -14.12 0.48 1.61
CA LEU A 52 -13.49 -0.77 2.03
C LEU A 52 -14.48 -1.69 2.76
N GLU A 53 -15.36 -1.14 3.59
CA GLU A 53 -16.41 -1.91 4.28
C GLU A 53 -17.42 -2.53 3.30
N GLU A 54 -17.86 -1.77 2.30
CA GLU A 54 -18.74 -2.26 1.24
C GLU A 54 -18.09 -3.39 0.43
N THR A 55 -16.78 -3.29 0.18
CA THR A 55 -16.05 -4.23 -0.67
C THR A 55 -15.43 -5.43 0.07
N ASP A 56 -15.35 -5.41 1.41
CA ASP A 56 -14.73 -6.48 2.21
C ASP A 56 -15.70 -7.58 2.65
N GLN A 57 -17.03 -7.36 2.60
CA GLN A 57 -18.08 -8.31 2.97
C GLN A 57 -17.74 -9.23 4.18
N ILE A 58 -18.01 -8.74 5.40
CA ILE A 58 -18.08 -9.41 6.74
C ILE A 58 -16.89 -10.27 7.21
N ARG A 59 -16.08 -10.92 6.36
CA ARG A 59 -14.91 -11.71 6.79
C ARG A 59 -13.68 -11.41 5.94
N VAL A 60 -12.86 -10.51 6.46
CA VAL A 60 -11.46 -10.37 6.02
C VAL A 60 -10.68 -11.56 6.60
N SER A 61 -10.48 -12.62 5.80
CA SER A 61 -9.41 -13.59 6.12
C SER A 61 -8.08 -12.82 6.10
N LYS A 62 -7.36 -12.93 7.22
CA LYS A 62 -6.06 -12.26 7.47
C LYS A 62 -4.91 -12.90 6.68
N ASP A 63 -5.21 -13.87 5.81
CA ASP A 63 -4.23 -14.77 5.22
C ASP A 63 -3.80 -14.36 3.80
N SER A 64 -4.36 -13.27 3.25
CA SER A 64 -3.91 -12.75 1.95
C SER A 64 -2.54 -12.12 2.08
N SER A 65 -1.52 -12.81 1.56
CA SER A 65 -0.12 -12.37 1.58
C SER A 65 0.09 -11.07 0.81
N THR A 66 -0.74 -10.77 -0.20
CA THR A 66 -0.54 -9.64 -1.10
C THR A 66 -1.78 -8.76 -1.21
N LEU A 67 -1.61 -7.47 -0.90
CA LEU A 67 -2.60 -6.41 -1.10
C LEU A 67 -2.23 -5.60 -2.35
N VAL A 68 -3.13 -5.52 -3.31
CA VAL A 68 -2.96 -4.71 -4.52
C VAL A 68 -3.89 -3.51 -4.42
N LEU A 69 -3.32 -2.31 -4.41
CA LEU A 69 -4.01 -1.04 -4.38
C LEU A 69 -3.82 -0.31 -5.71
N GLY A 70 -4.85 0.39 -6.17
CA GLY A 70 -4.70 1.24 -7.34
C GLY A 70 -5.83 2.25 -7.51
N GLY A 71 -5.50 3.33 -8.20
CA GLY A 71 -6.38 4.45 -8.46
C GLY A 71 -7.42 4.21 -9.55
N SER A 72 -7.74 5.31 -10.25
CA SER A 72 -8.76 5.36 -11.28
C SER A 72 -8.37 4.54 -12.52
N VAL A 73 -7.12 4.60 -12.95
CA VAL A 73 -6.67 3.90 -14.16
C VAL A 73 -6.75 2.39 -13.93
N PHE A 74 -6.18 1.92 -12.82
CA PHE A 74 -6.22 0.52 -12.44
C PHE A 74 -7.65 0.00 -12.25
N SER A 75 -8.57 0.81 -11.71
CA SER A 75 -9.98 0.40 -11.53
C SER A 75 -10.71 0.07 -12.84
N LYS A 76 -10.28 0.66 -13.95
CA LYS A 76 -10.86 0.40 -15.29
C LYS A 76 -10.33 -0.89 -15.89
N TRP A 77 -9.12 -1.28 -15.54
CA TRP A 77 -8.50 -2.50 -16.05
C TRP A 77 -9.13 -3.69 -15.34
N LYS A 78 -9.93 -4.47 -16.08
CA LYS A 78 -10.78 -5.55 -15.53
C LYS A 78 -9.92 -6.77 -15.12
N MET A 79 -9.09 -6.63 -14.08
CA MET A 79 -8.18 -7.64 -13.50
C MET A 79 -8.89 -8.82 -12.80
N ARG A 80 -10.17 -9.09 -13.12
CA ARG A 80 -11.03 -10.03 -12.39
C ARG A 80 -10.48 -11.46 -12.38
N SER A 81 -9.68 -11.84 -13.37
CA SER A 81 -9.12 -13.19 -13.46
C SER A 81 -8.02 -13.42 -12.42
N ALA A 82 -7.08 -12.50 -12.19
CA ALA A 82 -6.03 -12.69 -11.17
C ALA A 82 -6.61 -12.89 -9.77
N LYS A 83 -7.63 -12.10 -9.40
CA LYS A 83 -8.37 -12.29 -8.13
C LYS A 83 -9.05 -13.66 -8.05
N LYS A 84 -9.56 -14.20 -9.17
CA LYS A 84 -10.16 -15.55 -9.21
C LYS A 84 -9.13 -16.68 -9.18
N LEU A 85 -7.93 -16.43 -9.72
CA LEU A 85 -6.85 -17.41 -9.81
C LEU A 85 -6.13 -17.59 -8.47
N ALA A 86 -6.00 -16.51 -7.69
CA ALA A 86 -5.33 -16.51 -6.39
C ALA A 86 -6.18 -15.83 -5.29
N PRO A 87 -7.44 -16.27 -5.06
CA PRO A 87 -8.39 -15.56 -4.20
C PRO A 87 -7.98 -15.50 -2.73
N GLN A 88 -7.13 -16.42 -2.29
CA GLN A 88 -6.61 -16.45 -0.93
C GLN A 88 -5.27 -15.71 -0.79
N GLN A 89 -4.53 -15.47 -1.88
CA GLN A 89 -3.23 -14.77 -1.83
C GLN A 89 -3.32 -13.30 -2.26
N LEU A 90 -4.21 -12.97 -3.20
CA LEU A 90 -4.37 -11.64 -3.78
C LEU A 90 -5.65 -10.95 -3.28
N ARG A 91 -5.47 -9.81 -2.62
CA ARG A 91 -6.55 -8.88 -2.30
C ARG A 91 -6.42 -7.63 -3.16
N VAL A 92 -7.33 -7.45 -4.11
CA VAL A 92 -7.30 -6.30 -5.02
C VAL A 92 -8.34 -5.26 -4.60
N LYS A 93 -7.90 -4.03 -4.40
CA LYS A 93 -8.73 -2.86 -4.08
C LYS A 93 -8.39 -1.74 -5.06
N ALA A 94 -9.35 -1.38 -5.89
CA ALA A 94 -9.18 -0.35 -6.92
C ALA A 94 -10.28 0.70 -6.78
N SER A 95 -9.89 1.96 -6.63
CA SER A 95 -10.81 3.08 -6.42
C SER A 95 -10.11 4.40 -6.74
N PRO A 96 -10.81 5.40 -7.31
CA PRO A 96 -10.30 6.76 -7.42
C PRO A 96 -9.85 7.39 -6.09
N LEU A 97 -10.27 6.83 -4.95
CA LEU A 97 -9.86 7.27 -3.62
C LEU A 97 -8.43 6.82 -3.25
N PHE A 98 -7.85 5.85 -3.95
CA PHE A 98 -6.55 5.27 -3.62
C PHE A 98 -5.40 5.99 -4.33
N THR A 99 -5.31 7.30 -4.10
CA THR A 99 -4.09 8.05 -4.43
C THR A 99 -3.01 7.80 -3.36
N PRO A 100 -1.71 7.92 -3.69
CA PRO A 100 -0.63 7.74 -2.72
C PRO A 100 -0.82 8.58 -1.45
N ALA A 101 -1.14 9.86 -1.59
CA ALA A 101 -1.38 10.76 -0.46
C ALA A 101 -2.57 10.32 0.43
N THR A 102 -3.65 9.81 -0.17
CA THR A 102 -4.79 9.31 0.60
C THR A 102 -4.46 7.99 1.31
N ILE A 103 -3.70 7.11 0.64
CA ILE A 103 -3.22 5.87 1.25
C ILE A 103 -2.31 6.15 2.43
N ALA A 104 -1.36 7.08 2.31
CA ALA A 104 -0.49 7.49 3.40
C ALA A 104 -1.31 8.01 4.60
N LYS A 105 -2.21 8.97 4.35
CA LYS A 105 -3.08 9.54 5.38
C LYS A 105 -3.99 8.52 6.06
N CYS A 106 -4.48 7.53 5.32
CA CYS A 106 -5.46 6.55 5.80
C CYS A 106 -4.84 5.13 5.94
N PHE A 107 -3.51 5.05 6.12
CA PHE A 107 -2.73 3.83 5.98
C PHE A 107 -3.20 2.71 6.90
N GLU A 108 -3.55 3.05 8.13
CA GLU A 108 -4.03 2.07 9.11
C GLU A 108 -5.19 1.25 8.55
N ARG A 109 -6.21 1.91 8.00
CA ARG A 109 -7.38 1.21 7.45
C ARG A 109 -7.13 0.68 6.05
N ALA A 110 -6.39 1.41 5.20
CA ALA A 110 -6.17 1.08 3.80
C ALA A 110 -5.18 -0.09 3.61
N VAL A 111 -4.21 -0.24 4.50
CA VAL A 111 -3.12 -1.22 4.40
C VAL A 111 -2.99 -2.04 5.69
N ALA A 112 -2.71 -1.39 6.83
CA ALA A 112 -2.31 -2.11 8.06
C ALA A 112 -3.39 -3.07 8.58
N HIS A 113 -4.66 -2.72 8.42
CA HIS A 113 -5.82 -3.55 8.74
C HIS A 113 -5.75 -4.94 8.10
N TYR A 114 -5.24 -5.03 6.86
CA TYR A 114 -5.13 -6.29 6.14
C TYR A 114 -3.88 -7.11 6.49
N ARG A 115 -2.91 -6.50 7.20
CA ARG A 115 -1.60 -7.08 7.54
C ARG A 115 -0.91 -7.83 6.37
N PRO A 116 -0.81 -7.25 5.17
CA PRO A 116 -0.20 -7.95 4.04
C PRO A 116 1.31 -8.16 4.25
N LEU A 117 1.87 -9.19 3.61
CA LEU A 117 3.32 -9.37 3.48
C LEU A 117 3.88 -8.56 2.31
N THR A 118 3.09 -8.41 1.25
CA THR A 118 3.40 -7.64 0.06
C THR A 118 2.30 -6.62 -0.19
N THR A 119 2.66 -5.34 -0.38
CA THR A 119 1.74 -4.36 -0.95
C THR A 119 2.19 -3.98 -2.34
N VAL A 120 1.29 -4.04 -3.33
CA VAL A 120 1.52 -3.56 -4.69
C VAL A 120 0.69 -2.31 -4.90
N LEU A 121 1.32 -1.18 -5.20
CA LEU A 121 0.66 0.11 -5.40
C LEU A 121 0.76 0.55 -6.87
N PHE A 122 -0.38 0.66 -7.54
CA PHE A 122 -0.49 1.25 -8.87
C PHE A 122 -0.65 2.76 -8.80
N LEU A 123 0.32 3.46 -9.39
CA LEU A 123 0.27 4.91 -9.61
C LEU A 123 -0.56 5.23 -10.85
N ASP A 124 -1.35 6.30 -10.79
CA ASP A 124 -2.09 6.85 -11.93
C ASP A 124 -1.22 7.84 -12.72
N ASP A 125 -1.59 8.15 -13.96
CA ASP A 125 -0.92 9.14 -14.82
C ASP A 125 -0.73 10.50 -14.12
N SER A 126 -1.72 10.96 -13.35
CA SER A 126 -1.64 12.20 -12.60
C SER A 126 -0.56 12.20 -11.50
N ASP A 127 -0.22 11.03 -10.95
CA ASP A 127 0.81 10.89 -9.92
C ASP A 127 2.20 11.21 -10.49
N GLY A 128 2.45 10.88 -11.76
CA GLY A 128 3.70 11.17 -12.46
C GLY A 128 3.72 12.53 -13.16
N LEU A 129 2.59 12.97 -13.73
CA LEU A 129 2.54 14.17 -14.58
C LEU A 129 2.27 15.46 -13.80
N ARG A 130 1.39 15.40 -12.80
CA ARG A 130 0.89 16.61 -12.11
C ARG A 130 1.30 16.66 -10.65
N ASN A 131 1.48 15.51 -10.02
CA ASN A 131 1.60 15.38 -8.58
C ASN A 131 2.95 14.78 -8.15
N ALA A 132 3.96 14.74 -9.04
CA ALA A 132 5.20 13.99 -8.83
C ALA A 132 5.84 14.18 -7.44
N GLU A 133 6.06 15.42 -7.00
CA GLU A 133 6.66 15.68 -5.68
C GLU A 133 5.77 15.19 -4.53
N SER A 134 4.46 15.45 -4.61
CA SER A 134 3.52 14.98 -3.59
C SER A 134 3.40 13.45 -3.57
N THR A 135 3.56 12.80 -4.72
CA THR A 135 3.62 11.34 -4.84
C THR A 135 4.83 10.81 -4.09
N PHE A 136 6.02 11.36 -4.33
CA PHE A 136 7.24 10.93 -3.63
C PHE A 136 7.16 11.15 -2.11
N ASN A 137 6.65 12.30 -1.67
CA ASN A 137 6.43 12.56 -0.24
C ASN A 137 5.47 11.51 0.37
N ALA A 138 4.40 11.16 -0.33
CA ALA A 138 3.46 10.14 0.15
C ALA A 138 4.08 8.73 0.15
N LEU A 139 4.94 8.41 -0.82
CA LEU A 139 5.68 7.15 -0.84
C LEU A 139 6.66 7.05 0.34
N ASP A 140 7.34 8.15 0.71
CA ASP A 140 8.19 8.22 1.90
C ASP A 140 7.40 8.00 3.20
N GLU A 141 6.21 8.61 3.28
CA GLU A 141 5.31 8.43 4.42
C GLU A 141 4.81 6.99 4.50
N ILE A 142 4.42 6.39 3.37
CA ILE A 142 4.03 4.97 3.28
C ILE A 142 5.18 4.05 3.72
N ASP A 143 6.42 4.34 3.29
CA ASP A 143 7.62 3.59 3.66
C ASP A 143 7.89 3.63 5.17
N THR A 144 7.64 4.78 5.79
CA THR A 144 7.73 4.94 7.24
C THR A 144 6.62 4.18 7.96
N LEU A 145 5.38 4.29 7.48
CA LEU A 145 4.20 3.69 8.09
C LEU A 145 4.22 2.16 8.01
N ARG A 146 4.69 1.57 6.91
CA ARG A 146 4.83 0.11 6.80
C ARG A 146 5.78 -0.46 7.85
N ALA A 147 6.89 0.24 8.13
CA ALA A 147 7.83 -0.14 9.18
C ALA A 147 7.20 0.02 10.57
N TYR A 148 6.56 1.17 10.83
CA TYR A 148 5.86 1.44 12.10
C TYR A 148 4.82 0.36 12.44
N TRP A 149 3.97 -0.01 11.48
CA TRP A 149 2.94 -1.03 11.68
C TRP A 149 3.44 -2.48 11.55
N SER A 150 4.70 -2.67 11.14
CA SER A 150 5.30 -3.98 10.85
C SER A 150 4.45 -4.80 9.86
N VAL A 151 4.06 -4.17 8.76
CA VAL A 151 3.29 -4.76 7.65
C VAL A 151 3.97 -4.43 6.32
N SER A 152 3.64 -5.14 5.24
CA SER A 152 4.22 -4.92 3.90
C SER A 152 5.76 -4.86 3.89
N PRO A 153 6.48 -5.84 4.46
CA PRO A 153 7.94 -5.90 4.34
C PRO A 153 8.40 -5.87 2.87
N SER A 154 7.59 -6.39 1.95
CA SER A 154 7.74 -6.17 0.51
C SER A 154 6.77 -5.07 0.04
N PHE A 155 7.29 -4.02 -0.57
CA PHE A 155 6.52 -2.92 -1.15
C PHE A 155 6.86 -2.74 -2.63
N VAL A 156 5.91 -3.05 -3.49
CA VAL A 156 6.06 -2.98 -4.94
C VAL A 156 5.34 -1.74 -5.43
N VAL A 157 6.04 -0.85 -6.10
CA VAL A 157 5.43 0.32 -6.75
C VAL A 157 5.37 0.05 -8.24
N VAL A 158 4.20 0.27 -8.83
CA VAL A 158 3.98 0.19 -10.27
C VAL A 158 3.91 1.62 -10.80
N PRO A 159 4.80 2.01 -11.73
CA PRO A 159 4.80 3.36 -12.29
C PRO A 159 3.51 3.61 -13.08
N PRO A 160 3.15 4.87 -13.34
CA PRO A 160 2.04 5.17 -14.23
C PRO A 160 2.26 4.54 -15.61
N ALA A 161 1.22 3.92 -16.15
CA ALA A 161 1.32 3.32 -17.49
C ALA A 161 1.44 4.39 -18.57
N ILE A 162 2.44 4.22 -19.42
CA ILE A 162 2.53 4.90 -20.71
C ILE A 162 1.52 4.23 -21.63
N THR A 163 0.44 4.93 -21.94
CA THR A 163 -0.64 4.42 -22.80
C THR A 163 -0.60 5.10 -24.16
N PRO A 164 -1.20 4.53 -25.22
CA PRO A 164 -1.27 5.18 -26.53
C PRO A 164 -1.89 6.60 -26.48
N ALA A 165 -2.84 6.84 -25.57
CA ALA A 165 -3.45 8.15 -25.38
C ALA A 165 -2.56 9.17 -24.67
N LEU A 166 -1.45 8.72 -24.06
CA LEU A 166 -0.47 9.56 -23.36
C LEU A 166 0.87 9.63 -24.13
N LYS A 167 0.83 9.47 -25.45
CA LYS A 167 2.04 9.42 -26.29
C LYS A 167 2.84 10.71 -26.22
N SER A 168 2.19 11.87 -26.14
CA SER A 168 2.86 13.18 -26.01
C SER A 168 3.57 13.35 -24.66
N GLU A 169 3.06 12.70 -23.61
CA GLU A 169 3.58 12.78 -22.26
C GLU A 169 4.53 11.62 -21.92
N ALA A 170 4.77 10.70 -22.86
CA ALA A 170 5.54 9.48 -22.64
C ALA A 170 6.94 9.76 -22.09
N GLN A 171 7.61 10.84 -22.53
CA GLN A 171 8.93 11.19 -22.00
C GLN A 171 8.85 11.64 -20.53
N ALA A 172 7.88 12.48 -20.18
CA ALA A 172 7.71 12.93 -18.79
C ALA A 172 7.39 11.75 -17.85
N LEU A 173 6.61 10.77 -18.32
CA LEU A 173 6.35 9.54 -17.58
C LEU A 173 7.60 8.66 -17.43
N LYS A 174 8.43 8.55 -18.46
CA LYS A 174 9.72 7.85 -18.38
C LYS A 174 10.68 8.53 -17.41
N ASP A 175 10.74 9.86 -17.42
CA ASP A 175 11.56 10.62 -16.49
C ASP A 175 11.09 10.41 -15.04
N PHE A 176 9.77 10.41 -14.81
CA PHE A 176 9.19 10.06 -13.51
C PHE A 176 9.53 8.62 -13.09
N GLU A 177 9.42 7.65 -13.99
CA GLU A 177 9.79 6.25 -13.73
C GLU A 177 11.28 6.12 -13.37
N GLY A 178 12.18 6.85 -14.04
CA GLY A 178 13.60 6.89 -13.68
C GLY A 178 13.85 7.45 -12.27
N ARG A 179 13.12 8.50 -11.88
CA ARG A 179 13.15 9.02 -10.51
C ARG A 179 12.61 7.99 -9.51
N LEU A 180 11.54 7.28 -9.87
CA LEU A 180 10.96 6.23 -9.04
C LEU A 180 11.92 5.06 -8.84
N ALA A 181 12.60 4.61 -9.90
CA ALA A 181 13.63 3.57 -9.82
C ALA A 181 14.77 3.99 -8.88
N THR A 182 15.19 5.27 -8.93
CA THR A 182 16.19 5.82 -8.01
C THR A 182 15.68 5.85 -6.56
N TRP A 183 14.42 6.21 -6.35
CA TRP A 183 13.80 6.20 -5.03
C TRP A 183 13.75 4.78 -4.43
N ILE A 184 13.41 3.78 -5.25
CA ILE A 184 13.34 2.36 -4.87
C ILE A 184 14.72 1.80 -4.52
N ALA A 185 15.74 2.09 -5.33
CA ALA A 185 17.10 1.57 -5.13
C ALA A 185 17.69 1.92 -3.75
N ASN A 186 17.21 2.99 -3.13
CA ASN A 186 17.67 3.48 -1.83
C ASN A 186 16.85 2.95 -0.64
N ARG A 187 15.86 2.07 -0.84
CA ARG A 187 14.95 1.60 0.21
C ARG A 187 14.81 0.08 0.23
N ALA A 188 15.22 -0.50 1.36
CA ALA A 188 15.16 -1.94 1.57
C ALA A 188 13.72 -2.47 1.50
N GLY A 189 13.53 -3.62 0.84
CA GLY A 189 12.21 -4.23 0.71
C GLY A 189 11.25 -3.47 -0.21
N THR A 190 11.73 -2.51 -0.99
CA THR A 190 10.96 -1.89 -2.06
C THR A 190 11.40 -2.42 -3.43
N SER A 191 10.49 -2.48 -4.40
CA SER A 191 10.80 -2.91 -5.77
C SER A 191 9.88 -2.24 -6.78
N LEU A 192 10.36 -2.15 -8.03
CA LEU A 192 9.58 -1.64 -9.16
C LEU A 192 8.95 -2.82 -9.90
N LEU A 193 7.67 -2.75 -10.19
CA LEU A 193 7.07 -3.59 -11.23
C LEU A 193 6.96 -2.75 -12.49
N ASP A 194 7.92 -2.93 -13.40
CA ASP A 194 7.99 -2.24 -14.68
C ASP A 194 6.92 -2.79 -15.64
N ILE A 195 5.76 -2.13 -15.63
CA ILE A 195 4.67 -2.43 -16.57
C ILE A 195 4.86 -1.78 -17.93
N ASN A 196 5.74 -0.78 -18.04
CA ASN A 196 5.91 -0.02 -19.28
C ASN A 196 6.71 -0.84 -20.30
N THR A 197 7.73 -1.58 -19.83
CA THR A 197 8.41 -2.59 -20.63
C THR A 197 7.50 -3.78 -20.94
N LEU A 198 6.67 -4.22 -19.98
CA LEU A 198 5.72 -5.31 -20.17
C LEU A 198 4.68 -5.02 -21.27
N LEU A 199 4.27 -3.76 -21.39
CA LEU A 199 3.27 -3.30 -22.36
C LEU A 199 3.89 -2.72 -23.63
N ALA A 200 5.21 -2.80 -23.77
CA ALA A 200 5.92 -2.36 -24.96
C ALA A 200 5.99 -3.46 -26.02
N ASN A 201 6.07 -3.04 -27.28
CA ASN A 201 6.43 -3.90 -28.40
C ASN A 201 7.95 -4.13 -28.47
N GLY A 202 8.40 -4.88 -29.48
CA GLY A 202 9.82 -5.17 -29.70
C GLY A 202 10.72 -3.95 -29.98
N GLN A 203 10.15 -2.74 -30.12
CA GLN A 203 10.88 -1.48 -30.27
C GLN A 203 10.96 -0.67 -28.96
N GLY A 204 10.43 -1.19 -27.84
CA GLY A 204 10.41 -0.48 -26.56
C GLY A 204 9.40 0.67 -26.50
N VAL A 205 8.40 0.66 -27.39
CA VAL A 205 7.29 1.63 -27.43
C VAL A 205 6.01 0.90 -27.04
N VAL A 206 5.11 1.58 -26.33
CA VAL A 206 3.80 1.02 -25.96
C VAL A 206 3.12 0.37 -27.16
N ASP A 207 2.70 -0.89 -27.02
CA ASP A 207 2.00 -1.62 -28.06
C ASP A 207 0.50 -1.23 -28.06
N PRO A 208 0.01 -0.50 -29.07
CA PRO A 208 -1.39 -0.09 -29.11
C PRO A 208 -2.36 -1.26 -29.23
N LEU A 209 -1.92 -2.45 -29.67
CA LEU A 209 -2.76 -3.65 -29.78
C LEU A 209 -3.14 -4.22 -28.41
N LEU A 210 -2.42 -3.84 -27.35
CA LEU A 210 -2.73 -4.22 -25.97
C LEU A 210 -3.82 -3.35 -25.33
N PHE A 211 -4.30 -2.32 -26.02
CA PHE A 211 -5.27 -1.35 -25.52
C PHE A 211 -6.57 -1.36 -26.34
N TRP A 212 -7.63 -0.84 -25.74
CA TRP A 212 -8.86 -0.51 -26.46
C TRP A 212 -8.61 0.67 -27.42
N PRO A 213 -9.52 0.90 -28.39
CA PRO A 213 -9.42 2.04 -29.31
C PRO A 213 -9.36 3.42 -28.61
N ASP A 214 -9.76 3.51 -27.33
CA ASP A 214 -9.61 4.72 -26.53
C ASP A 214 -8.15 5.06 -26.17
N GLY A 215 -7.22 4.12 -26.41
CA GLY A 215 -5.81 4.25 -26.12
C GLY A 215 -5.48 4.35 -24.62
N LYS A 216 -6.44 4.09 -23.72
CA LYS A 216 -6.29 4.25 -22.26
C LYS A 216 -6.57 2.95 -21.51
N THR A 217 -7.57 2.21 -21.97
CA THR A 217 -8.05 1.01 -21.29
C THR A 217 -7.29 -0.20 -21.80
N LEU A 218 -6.73 -1.03 -20.90
CA LEU A 218 -6.11 -2.29 -21.31
C LEU A 218 -7.15 -3.23 -21.95
N GLY A 219 -6.79 -3.76 -23.11
CA GLY A 219 -7.45 -4.86 -23.78
C GLY A 219 -7.28 -6.17 -23.03
N LYS A 220 -7.86 -7.24 -23.57
CA LYS A 220 -7.80 -8.58 -22.94
C LYS A 220 -6.37 -9.09 -22.81
N GLU A 221 -5.55 -8.96 -23.85
CA GLU A 221 -4.17 -9.44 -23.85
C GLU A 221 -3.27 -8.59 -22.95
N GLY A 222 -3.38 -7.26 -22.99
CA GLY A 222 -2.68 -6.38 -22.05
C GLY A 222 -3.05 -6.68 -20.60
N CYS A 223 -4.33 -6.94 -20.33
CA CYS A 223 -4.77 -7.40 -19.02
C CYS A 223 -4.14 -8.74 -18.62
N LYS A 224 -3.99 -9.70 -19.55
CA LYS A 224 -3.41 -11.02 -19.29
C LYS A 224 -1.94 -10.92 -18.92
N LEU A 225 -1.17 -10.09 -19.62
CA LEU A 225 0.24 -9.82 -19.31
C LEU A 225 0.39 -9.27 -17.89
N LEU A 226 -0.36 -8.22 -17.55
CA LEU A 226 -0.31 -7.60 -16.23
C LEU A 226 -0.72 -8.58 -15.11
N GLN A 227 -1.72 -9.43 -15.37
CA GLN A 227 -2.13 -10.48 -14.44
C GLN A 227 -1.02 -11.50 -14.18
N GLY A 228 -0.33 -11.94 -15.23
CA GLY A 228 0.80 -12.86 -15.11
C GLY A 228 1.88 -12.32 -14.19
N SER A 229 2.24 -11.04 -14.34
CA SER A 229 3.22 -10.38 -13.49
C SER A 229 2.74 -10.26 -12.04
N LEU A 230 1.48 -9.91 -11.80
CA LEU A 230 0.91 -9.80 -10.44
C LEU A 230 0.86 -11.15 -9.71
N LEU A 231 0.60 -12.25 -10.40
CA LEU A 231 0.59 -13.58 -9.79
C LEU A 231 1.97 -13.99 -9.27
N GLY A 232 3.05 -13.53 -9.92
CA GLY A 232 4.42 -13.72 -9.44
C GLY A 232 4.64 -13.15 -8.03
N TYR A 233 4.09 -11.96 -7.74
CA TYR A 233 4.16 -11.34 -6.41
C TYR A 233 3.26 -12.02 -5.37
N ALA A 234 2.22 -12.74 -5.82
CA ALA A 234 1.39 -13.57 -4.95
C ALA A 234 2.06 -14.90 -4.55
N GLY A 235 3.27 -15.18 -5.07
CA GLY A 235 3.93 -16.49 -4.90
C GLY A 235 3.28 -17.60 -5.71
N VAL A 236 2.45 -17.27 -6.70
CA VAL A 236 1.75 -18.22 -7.57
C VAL A 236 2.49 -18.29 -8.91
N LYS A 237 2.89 -19.50 -9.33
CA LYS A 237 3.46 -19.69 -10.67
C LYS A 237 2.45 -19.21 -11.72
N SER A 238 2.87 -18.28 -12.57
CA SER A 238 2.01 -17.82 -13.68
C SER A 238 1.70 -18.99 -14.61
N PRO A 239 0.44 -19.24 -15.01
CA PRO A 239 0.09 -20.31 -15.93
C PRO A 239 0.63 -20.11 -17.36
N THR A 240 1.34 -19.02 -17.65
CA THR A 240 1.92 -18.74 -18.97
C THR A 240 3.37 -19.19 -19.15
N THR A 241 4.02 -19.80 -18.15
CA THR A 241 5.33 -20.44 -18.32
C THR A 241 5.20 -21.91 -18.67
N GLU A 242 4.65 -22.19 -19.85
CA GLU A 242 4.96 -23.40 -20.63
C GLU A 242 5.24 -22.95 -22.07
N VAL A 243 6.40 -22.31 -22.26
CA VAL A 243 7.08 -22.36 -23.56
C VAL A 243 8.26 -23.31 -23.32
N PRO A 244 8.29 -24.49 -23.97
CA PRO A 244 9.43 -25.38 -23.87
C PRO A 244 10.65 -24.66 -24.44
N VAL A 245 11.69 -24.50 -23.62
CA VAL A 245 13.03 -24.19 -24.11
C VAL A 245 13.64 -25.52 -24.53
N ASP A 246 13.25 -25.99 -25.71
CA ASP A 246 13.97 -27.05 -26.41
C ASP A 246 14.21 -26.59 -27.84
N GLY A 247 15.49 -26.44 -28.17
CA GLY A 247 15.95 -26.20 -29.54
C GLY A 247 16.75 -24.91 -29.69
N LEU A 248 17.98 -24.92 -29.18
CA LEU A 248 19.16 -24.32 -29.83
C LEU A 248 20.41 -24.70 -29.04
N SER A 249 20.89 -25.92 -29.28
CA SER A 249 22.30 -26.28 -29.12
C SER A 249 22.74 -26.96 -30.40
N SER A 250 23.60 -26.24 -31.13
CA SER A 250 24.57 -26.68 -32.16
C SER A 250 24.13 -27.64 -33.27
#